data_AF-K5BKA0-F1
#
_entry.id   AF-K5BKA0-F1
#
_cell.length_a   1.000
_cell.length_b   1.000
_cell.length_c   1.000
_cell.angle_alpha   90.00
_cell.angle_beta   90.00
_cell.angle_gamma   90.00
#
_symmetry.space_group_name_H-M   'P 1'
#
loop_
_entity.id
_entity.type
_entity.pdbx_description
1 polymer ?
#
loop_
_entity_poly.entity_id
_entity_poly.type
_entity_poly.pdbx_seq_one_letter_code
_entity_poly.pdbx_strand_id
1 'polypeptide(L)'
;MNSTSEARDELYGRPTAAELLAAVAEFLDNEVRTALGPEHAQTAFHARVAANVLRIVERQLLDETAAAALVPLAELGFSSEREFAAAIRAGELDDRPEEVLNCLREIVRCRLDVAHPGYRES
;
A
#
# COMPACT_ATOMS: atom_id res chain seq x y z
N MET A 1 -11.41 -5.24 -31.33
CA MET A 1 -10.74 -4.11 -30.66
C MET A 1 -9.28 -4.48 -30.46
N ASN A 2 -8.30 -3.82 -31.12
CA ASN A 2 -7.10 -3.39 -30.38
C ASN A 2 -6.08 -2.48 -31.10
N SER A 3 -5.91 -2.48 -32.42
CA SER A 3 -4.74 -1.78 -33.01
C SER A 3 -4.79 -0.24 -32.94
N THR A 4 -5.97 0.36 -32.87
CA THR A 4 -6.13 1.83 -32.77
C THR A 4 -6.07 2.33 -31.34
N SER A 5 -6.25 1.46 -30.34
CA SER A 5 -6.21 1.82 -28.91
C SER A 5 -4.77 1.89 -28.43
N GLU A 6 -3.94 0.91 -28.79
CA GLU A 6 -2.51 0.85 -28.43
C GLU A 6 -1.73 2.02 -29.05
N ALA A 7 -1.99 2.36 -30.32
CA ALA A 7 -1.34 3.49 -30.99
C ALA A 7 -1.72 4.87 -30.41
N ARG A 8 -2.90 4.99 -29.78
CA ARG A 8 -3.31 6.22 -29.07
C ARG A 8 -2.64 6.31 -27.71
N ASP A 9 -2.54 5.20 -26.99
CA ASP A 9 -1.88 5.15 -25.68
C ASP A 9 -0.38 5.47 -25.81
N GLU A 10 0.27 5.05 -26.90
CA GLU A 10 1.68 5.34 -27.20
C GLU A 10 1.90 6.79 -27.68
N LEU A 11 0.96 7.37 -28.41
CA LEU A 11 1.06 8.74 -28.94
C LEU A 11 0.72 9.83 -27.92
N TYR A 12 -0.27 9.59 -27.05
CA TYR A 12 -0.75 10.59 -26.09
C TYR A 12 -0.21 10.40 -24.67
N GLY A 13 0.39 9.24 -24.39
CA GLY A 13 0.72 8.81 -23.03
C GLY A 13 -0.57 8.57 -22.24
N ARG A 14 -0.80 7.34 -21.77
CA ARG A 14 -1.89 7.08 -20.84
C ARG A 14 -1.35 7.15 -19.42
N PRO A 15 -1.90 8.02 -18.55
CA PRO A 15 -1.47 8.07 -17.16
C PRO A 15 -1.68 6.70 -16.51
N THR A 16 -0.69 6.28 -15.74
CA THR A 16 -0.73 5.07 -14.91
C THR A 16 -1.79 5.21 -13.83
N ALA A 17 -2.20 4.07 -13.25
CA ALA A 17 -3.12 4.09 -12.11
C ALA A 17 -2.54 4.90 -10.93
N ALA A 18 -1.22 4.83 -10.69
CA ALA A 18 -0.55 5.61 -9.65
C ALA A 18 -0.66 7.12 -9.93
N GLU A 19 -0.37 7.57 -11.16
CA GLU A 19 -0.48 8.98 -11.55
C GLU A 19 -1.93 9.50 -11.45
N LEU A 20 -2.92 8.68 -11.79
CA LEU A 20 -4.33 9.03 -11.62
C LEU A 20 -4.71 9.20 -10.14
N LEU A 21 -4.26 8.29 -9.27
CA LEU A 21 -4.52 8.38 -7.83
C LEU A 21 -3.82 9.60 -7.22
N ALA A 22 -2.59 9.90 -7.66
CA ALA A 22 -1.84 11.08 -7.23
C ALA A 22 -2.60 12.37 -7.59
N ALA A 23 -3.07 12.49 -8.83
CA ALA A 23 -3.84 13.65 -9.28
C ALA A 23 -5.14 13.83 -8.49
N VAL A 24 -5.85 12.74 -8.17
CA VAL A 24 -7.08 12.81 -7.35
C VAL A 24 -6.76 13.20 -5.91
N ALA A 25 -5.69 12.65 -5.32
CA ALA A 25 -5.26 13.02 -3.97
C ALA A 25 -4.89 14.50 -3.88
N GLU A 26 -4.20 15.03 -4.90
CA GLU A 26 -3.86 16.44 -5.01
C GLU A 26 -5.11 17.33 -5.11
N PHE A 27 -6.06 16.98 -5.98
CA PHE A 27 -7.33 17.69 -6.12
C PHE A 27 -8.10 17.74 -4.79
N LEU A 28 -8.18 16.63 -4.06
CA LEU A 28 -8.85 16.56 -2.77
C LEU A 28 -8.20 17.46 -1.71
N ASP A 29 -6.86 17.52 -1.69
CA ASP A 29 -6.13 18.32 -0.71
C ASP A 29 -6.08 19.82 -1.03
N ASN A 30 -5.95 20.17 -2.31
CA ASN A 30 -5.70 21.54 -2.72
C ASN A 30 -6.98 22.29 -3.12
N GLU A 31 -7.89 21.63 -3.82
CA GLU A 31 -9.09 22.29 -4.35
C GLU A 31 -10.30 22.03 -3.45
N VAL A 32 -10.63 20.76 -3.20
CA VAL A 32 -11.84 20.40 -2.44
C VAL A 32 -11.76 20.91 -1.01
N ARG A 33 -10.66 20.65 -0.31
CA ARG A 33 -10.49 21.12 1.08
C ARG A 33 -10.45 22.64 1.20
N THR A 34 -9.91 23.35 0.22
CA THR A 34 -9.87 24.82 0.21
C THR A 34 -11.25 25.43 -0.07
N ALA A 35 -12.03 24.79 -0.92
CA ALA A 35 -13.40 25.23 -1.21
C ALA A 35 -14.38 24.99 -0.04
N LEU A 36 -14.05 24.06 0.86
CA LEU A 36 -14.87 23.77 2.03
C LEU A 36 -14.63 24.80 3.14
N GLY A 37 -15.66 25.59 3.43
CA GLY A 37 -15.68 26.54 4.53
C GLY A 37 -15.64 25.88 5.93
N PRO A 38 -15.48 26.68 7.00
CA PRO A 38 -15.38 26.18 8.37
C PRO A 38 -16.64 25.42 8.81
N GLU A 39 -17.81 25.71 8.25
CA GLU A 39 -19.05 24.99 8.52
C GLU A 39 -19.08 23.54 7.97
N HIS A 40 -18.12 23.18 7.10
CA HIS A 40 -17.99 21.84 6.50
C HIS A 40 -16.76 21.07 7.00
N ALA A 41 -16.27 21.37 8.21
CA ALA A 41 -15.04 20.80 8.77
C ALA A 41 -14.98 19.26 8.74
N GLN A 42 -16.11 18.58 9.00
CA GLN A 42 -16.18 17.11 8.93
C GLN A 42 -15.90 16.59 7.51
N THR A 43 -16.49 17.20 6.49
CA THR A 43 -16.27 16.82 5.08
C THR A 43 -14.82 17.11 4.68
N ALA A 44 -14.26 18.24 5.12
CA ALA A 44 -12.86 18.58 4.86
C ALA A 44 -11.89 17.58 5.52
N PHE A 45 -12.25 17.04 6.69
CA PHE A 45 -11.52 15.94 7.32
C PHE A 45 -11.63 14.65 6.49
N HIS A 46 -12.82 14.26 6.05
CA HIS A 46 -13.00 13.08 5.20
C HIS A 46 -12.25 13.19 3.87
N ALA A 47 -12.20 14.37 3.25
CA ALA A 47 -11.40 14.61 2.04
C ALA A 47 -9.90 14.36 2.29
N ARG A 48 -9.38 14.79 3.43
CA ARG A 48 -7.99 14.52 3.84
C ARG A 48 -7.74 13.03 4.05
N VAL A 49 -8.67 12.34 4.72
CA VAL A 49 -8.59 10.90 4.94
C VAL A 49 -8.58 10.18 3.59
N ALA A 50 -9.45 10.55 2.67
CA ALA A 50 -9.50 9.99 1.31
C ALA A 50 -8.18 10.24 0.56
N ALA A 51 -7.65 11.46 0.56
CA ALA A 51 -6.36 11.78 -0.06
C ALA A 51 -5.22 10.93 0.52
N ASN A 52 -5.18 10.74 1.85
CA ASN A 52 -4.18 9.88 2.48
C ASN A 52 -4.31 8.41 2.08
N VAL A 53 -5.54 7.89 2.00
CA VAL A 53 -5.80 6.51 1.54
C VAL A 53 -5.33 6.35 0.08
N LEU A 54 -5.63 7.31 -0.79
CA LEU A 54 -5.18 7.28 -2.19
C LEU A 54 -3.65 7.27 -2.29
N ARG A 55 -2.95 8.07 -1.48
CA ARG A 55 -1.48 8.06 -1.43
C ARG A 55 -0.90 6.75 -0.89
N ILE A 56 -1.59 6.07 0.02
CA ILE A 56 -1.18 4.72 0.46
C ILE A 56 -1.27 3.75 -0.72
N VAL A 57 -2.38 3.77 -1.46
CA VAL A 57 -2.59 2.88 -2.62
C VAL A 57 -1.60 3.23 -3.75
N GLU A 58 -1.34 4.50 -3.99
CA GLU A 58 -0.30 4.97 -4.92
C GLU A 58 1.06 4.34 -4.58
N ARG A 59 1.48 4.42 -3.31
CA ARG A 59 2.75 3.79 -2.87
C ARG A 59 2.73 2.28 -2.99
N GLN A 60 1.60 1.62 -2.79
CA GLN A 60 1.46 0.17 -3.05
C GLN A 60 1.65 -0.16 -4.52
N LEU A 61 1.13 0.66 -5.44
CA LEU A 61 1.28 0.45 -6.88
C LEU A 61 2.71 0.70 -7.37
N LEU A 62 3.46 1.54 -6.68
CA LEU A 62 4.86 1.85 -6.98
C LEU A 62 5.86 0.96 -6.22
N ASP A 63 5.39 0.14 -5.27
CA ASP A 63 6.27 -0.70 -4.46
C ASP A 63 6.76 -1.92 -5.23
N GLU A 64 8.06 -1.95 -5.50
CA GLU A 64 8.75 -3.09 -6.13
C GLU A 64 9.28 -4.09 -5.09
N THR A 65 9.18 -3.78 -3.78
CA THR A 65 9.81 -4.57 -2.70
C THR A 65 8.91 -5.67 -2.13
N ALA A 66 7.61 -5.66 -2.43
CA ALA A 66 6.64 -6.65 -1.94
C ALA A 66 7.08 -8.11 -2.15
N ALA A 67 7.73 -8.43 -3.27
CA ALA A 67 8.23 -9.78 -3.53
C ALA A 67 9.39 -10.17 -2.58
N ALA A 68 10.29 -9.22 -2.26
CA ALA A 68 11.39 -9.44 -1.33
C ALA A 68 10.88 -9.63 0.11
N ALA A 69 9.79 -8.95 0.48
CA ALA A 69 9.15 -9.07 1.80
C ALA A 69 8.61 -10.49 2.08
N LEU A 70 8.35 -11.29 1.04
CA LEU A 70 7.85 -12.66 1.14
C LEU A 70 8.98 -13.71 1.16
N VAL A 71 10.24 -13.33 0.98
CA VAL A 71 11.38 -14.26 1.05
C VAL A 71 11.50 -14.92 2.43
N PRO A 72 11.44 -14.19 3.57
CA PRO A 72 11.52 -14.82 4.90
C PRO A 72 10.40 -15.84 5.14
N LEU A 73 9.21 -15.58 4.58
CA LEU A 73 8.07 -16.49 4.66
C LEU A 73 8.34 -17.81 3.90
N ALA A 74 8.93 -17.70 2.71
CA ALA A 74 9.34 -18.87 1.91
C ALA A 74 10.47 -19.65 2.57
N GLU A 75 11.42 -18.98 3.23
CA GLU A 75 12.51 -19.62 4.00
C GLU A 75 11.99 -20.43 5.19
N LEU A 76 10.86 -20.01 5.79
CA LEU A 76 10.15 -20.78 6.81
C LEU A 76 9.32 -21.93 6.24
N GLY A 77 9.29 -22.11 4.91
CA GLY A 77 8.59 -23.20 4.24
C GLY A 77 7.13 -22.89 3.90
N PHE A 78 6.70 -21.63 3.98
CA PHE A 78 5.32 -21.23 3.72
C PHE A 78 5.16 -20.52 2.37
N SER A 79 4.13 -20.90 1.61
CA SER A 79 3.80 -20.30 0.32
C SER A 79 2.92 -19.05 0.44
N SER A 80 2.31 -18.85 1.63
CA SER A 80 1.43 -17.72 1.88
C SER A 80 1.31 -17.38 3.36
N GLU A 81 1.01 -16.12 3.67
CA GLU A 81 0.73 -15.67 5.04
C GLU A 81 -0.46 -16.40 5.66
N ARG A 82 -1.41 -16.87 4.83
CA ARG A 82 -2.57 -17.64 5.30
C ARG A 82 -2.16 -18.99 5.87
N GLU A 83 -1.25 -19.67 5.17
CA GLU A 83 -0.68 -20.94 5.57
C GLU A 83 0.15 -20.77 6.85
N PHE A 84 1.02 -19.76 6.87
CA PHE A 84 1.82 -19.40 8.04
C PHE A 84 0.95 -19.08 9.27
N ALA A 85 -0.10 -18.27 9.10
CA ALA A 85 -1.01 -17.96 10.20
C ALA A 85 -1.79 -19.19 10.69
N ALA A 86 -2.04 -20.19 9.84
CA ALA A 86 -2.66 -21.45 10.24
C ALA A 86 -1.69 -22.27 11.10
N ALA A 87 -0.43 -22.41 10.68
CA ALA A 87 0.62 -23.11 11.43
C ALA A 87 0.89 -22.49 12.80
N ILE A 88 0.96 -21.15 12.89
CA ILE A 88 1.08 -20.43 14.17
C ILE A 88 -0.10 -20.78 15.09
N ARG A 89 -1.34 -20.76 14.59
CA ARG A 89 -2.52 -21.08 15.40
C ARG A 89 -2.58 -22.55 15.83
N ALA A 90 -1.97 -23.44 15.05
CA ALA A 90 -1.86 -24.86 15.37
C ALA A 90 -0.74 -25.17 16.39
N GLY A 91 0.12 -24.20 16.72
CA GLY A 91 1.28 -24.39 17.60
C GLY A 91 2.44 -25.13 16.93
N GLU A 92 2.43 -25.27 15.61
CA GLU A 92 3.43 -26.01 14.84
C GLU A 92 4.80 -25.33 14.80
N LEU A 93 4.88 -24.07 15.27
CA LEU A 93 6.07 -23.22 15.23
C LEU A 93 6.51 -22.76 16.63
N ASP A 94 5.92 -23.33 17.69
CA ASP A 94 6.18 -22.95 19.08
C ASP A 94 7.62 -23.28 19.53
N ASP A 95 8.30 -24.18 18.82
CA ASP A 95 9.70 -24.53 19.04
C ASP A 95 10.69 -23.52 18.43
N ARG A 96 10.23 -22.61 17.55
CA ARG A 96 11.07 -21.63 16.84
C ARG A 96 10.52 -20.19 16.89
N PRO A 97 10.21 -19.65 18.09
CA PRO A 97 9.52 -18.36 18.22
C PRO A 97 10.31 -17.16 17.70
N GLU A 98 11.65 -17.18 17.77
CA GLU A 98 12.47 -16.08 17.26
C GLU A 98 12.38 -15.93 15.74
N GLU A 99 12.36 -17.06 15.03
CA GLU A 99 12.27 -17.08 13.58
C GLU A 99 10.91 -16.60 13.08
N VAL A 100 9.84 -17.03 13.76
CA VAL A 100 8.48 -16.53 13.52
C VAL A 100 8.40 -15.01 13.72
N LEU A 101 8.93 -14.51 14.83
CA LEU A 101 8.90 -13.07 15.13
C LEU A 101 9.71 -12.26 14.12
N ASN A 102 10.86 -12.76 13.68
CA ASN A 102 11.68 -12.08 12.68
C ASN A 102 10.96 -12.00 11.32
N CYS A 103 10.35 -13.10 10.86
CA CYS A 103 9.55 -13.09 9.64
C CYS A 103 8.37 -12.09 9.73
N LEU A 104 7.62 -12.10 10.85
CA LEU A 104 6.51 -11.17 11.05
C LEU A 104 6.97 -9.70 11.07
N ARG A 105 8.10 -9.40 11.72
CA ARG A 105 8.67 -8.04 11.75
C ARG A 105 9.03 -7.55 10.36
N GLU A 106 9.62 -8.40 9.52
CA GLU A 106 9.97 -8.06 8.15
C GLU A 106 8.73 -7.73 7.31
N ILE A 107 7.70 -8.57 7.35
CA ILE A 107 6.43 -8.33 6.64
C ILE A 107 5.77 -7.04 7.12
N VAL A 108 5.71 -6.81 8.44
CA VAL A 108 5.13 -5.60 9.02
C VAL A 108 5.93 -4.36 8.66
N ARG A 109 7.27 -4.45 8.60
CA ARG A 109 8.13 -3.34 8.21
C ARG A 109 7.79 -2.86 6.80
N CYS A 110 7.74 -3.76 5.82
CA CYS A 110 7.37 -3.38 4.44
C CYS A 110 5.97 -2.75 4.37
N ARG A 111 5.01 -3.28 5.13
CA ARG A 111 3.65 -2.67 5.22
C ARG A 111 3.68 -1.27 5.81
N LEU A 112 4.48 -1.04 6.85
CA LEU A 112 4.60 0.26 7.49
C LEU A 112 5.32 1.27 6.60
N ASP A 113 6.35 0.86 5.86
CA ASP A 113 7.07 1.75 4.95
C ASP A 113 6.12 2.28 3.85
N VAL A 114 5.17 1.45 3.41
CA VAL A 114 4.12 1.86 2.46
C VAL A 114 2.99 2.65 3.14
N ALA A 115 2.48 2.20 4.29
CA ALA A 115 1.33 2.85 4.93
C ALA A 115 1.69 4.20 5.57
N HIS A 116 2.85 4.27 6.22
CA HIS A 116 3.33 5.41 6.99
C HIS A 116 4.86 5.55 6.86
N PRO A 117 5.35 6.14 5.76
CA PRO A 117 6.77 6.47 5.61
C PRO A 117 7.27 7.27 6.83
N GLY A 118 8.46 6.94 7.33
CA GLY A 118 9.07 7.61 8.49
C GLY A 118 8.57 7.16 9.88
N TYR A 119 7.66 6.18 9.97
CA TYR A 119 7.18 5.66 11.27
C TYR A 119 8.32 5.17 12.19
N ARG A 120 9.41 4.66 11.61
CA ARG A 120 10.57 4.16 12.36
C ARG A 120 11.48 5.26 12.92
N GLU A 121 11.28 6.51 12.48
CA GLU A 121 12.08 7.69 12.87
C GLU A 121 11.36 8.54 13.94
N SER A 122 10.12 8.18 14.30
CA SER A 122 9.29 8.82 15.33
C SER A 122 9.40 8.13 16.68
#